data_AF-A0A950D074-F1
#
_entry.id   AF-A0A950D074-F1
#
_cell.length_a   1.000
_cell.length_b   1.000
_cell.length_c   1.000
_cell.angle_alpha   90.00
_cell.angle_beta   90.00
_cell.angle_gamma   90.00
#
_symmetry.space_group_name_H-M   'P 1'
#
loop_
_entity.id
_entity.type
_entity.pdbx_description
1 polymer ?
#
loop_
_entity_poly.entity_id
_entity_poly.type
_entity_poly.pdbx_seq_one_letter_code
_entity_poly.pdbx_strand_id
1 'polypeptide(L)'
;MVTIVESGTRASALEQRFLLRDVGWEGYETMLKLVGDRPIRLTYDRGDLELMSPSLEHEEYRELLDLLVWLVAAGLRIPCRGAGLTTWRRRAKDRGLEADACFYLASFPQVSGKRKKIDLEVDPPPDLAIEVEISRSTLGRMGIYAALGVPEVWRFDGEALRVEQLQADGTYTTVANSRSFPFLAPEEVVRWVRLAETIEDRGEWLRQLQDWIREELAPRLGGG
;
A
#
# COMPACT_ATOMS: atom_id res chain seq x y z
N MET A 1 -27.57 -16.01 -6.66
CA MET A 1 -27.32 -15.85 -8.10
C MET A 1 -26.30 -14.73 -8.22
N VAL A 2 -25.04 -15.05 -8.52
CA VAL A 2 -23.96 -14.04 -8.62
C VAL A 2 -24.03 -13.43 -10.02
N THR A 3 -24.23 -12.12 -10.10
CA THR A 3 -24.23 -11.42 -11.38
C THR A 3 -22.80 -10.97 -11.69
N ILE A 4 -22.22 -11.52 -12.75
CA ILE A 4 -20.92 -11.08 -13.29
C ILE A 4 -21.21 -9.95 -14.26
N VAL A 5 -20.66 -8.76 -14.00
CA VAL A 5 -20.67 -7.65 -14.95
C VAL A 5 -19.27 -7.55 -15.54
N GLU A 6 -19.11 -7.98 -16.79
CA GLU A 6 -17.89 -7.75 -17.57
C GLU A 6 -17.97 -6.38 -18.24
N SER A 7 -17.01 -5.51 -17.97
CA SER A 7 -16.71 -4.34 -18.81
C SER A 7 -15.65 -4.72 -19.85
N GLY A 8 -16.06 -4.97 -21.10
CA GLY A 8 -15.18 -5.36 -22.23
C GLY A 8 -14.43 -4.17 -22.87
N THR A 9 -13.48 -4.28 -23.82
CA THR A 9 -12.80 -5.39 -24.52
C THR A 9 -11.54 -4.82 -25.21
N ARG A 10 -10.33 -5.34 -24.90
CA ARG A 10 -9.18 -5.62 -25.81
C ARG A 10 -8.02 -6.15 -24.96
N ALA A 11 -7.38 -7.22 -25.39
CA ALA A 11 -6.17 -7.72 -24.74
C ALA A 11 -5.04 -6.70 -24.90
N SER A 12 -4.83 -5.89 -23.87
CA SER A 12 -3.59 -5.19 -23.60
C SER A 12 -3.08 -5.61 -22.23
N ALA A 13 -1.80 -5.34 -21.96
CA ALA A 13 -1.08 -5.56 -20.71
C ALA A 13 -1.62 -4.69 -19.54
N LEU A 14 -2.94 -4.59 -19.40
CA LEU A 14 -3.63 -3.80 -18.39
C LEU A 14 -4.07 -4.70 -17.22
N GLU A 15 -4.13 -4.11 -16.04
CA GLU A 15 -4.72 -4.72 -14.85
C GLU A 15 -6.12 -5.27 -15.16
N GLN A 16 -6.41 -6.49 -14.68
CA GLN A 16 -7.74 -7.07 -14.81
C GLN A 16 -8.46 -6.96 -13.48
N ARG A 17 -9.68 -6.43 -13.49
CA ARG A 17 -10.54 -6.31 -12.30
C ARG A 17 -11.88 -6.97 -12.54
N PHE A 18 -12.37 -7.70 -11.54
CA PHE A 18 -13.68 -8.35 -11.55
C PHE A 18 -14.42 -8.03 -10.26
N LEU A 19 -15.67 -7.58 -10.38
CA LEU A 19 -16.53 -7.30 -9.24
C LEU A 19 -17.58 -8.41 -9.09
N LEU A 20 -17.62 -9.02 -7.91
CA LEU A 20 -18.67 -9.92 -7.48
C LEU A 20 -19.52 -9.21 -6.43
N ARG A 21 -20.85 -9.22 -6.62
CA ARG A 21 -21.81 -8.65 -5.68
C ARG A 21 -22.47 -9.74 -4.84
N ASP A 22 -23.06 -9.31 -3.72
CA ASP A 22 -23.79 -10.16 -2.78
C ASP A 22 -22.94 -11.31 -2.19
N VAL A 23 -21.65 -11.05 -2.01
CA VAL A 23 -20.71 -11.98 -1.37
C VAL A 23 -20.72 -11.72 0.14
N GLY A 24 -21.34 -12.61 0.93
CA GLY A 24 -21.25 -12.52 2.39
C GLY A 24 -19.84 -12.76 2.93
N TRP A 25 -19.59 -12.39 4.19
CA TRP A 25 -18.28 -12.55 4.84
C TRP A 25 -17.66 -13.96 4.70
N GLU A 26 -18.46 -15.00 4.88
CA GLU A 26 -17.99 -16.39 4.73
C GLU A 26 -17.56 -16.71 3.29
N GLY A 27 -18.23 -16.12 2.31
CA GLY A 27 -17.84 -16.19 0.91
C GLY A 27 -16.50 -15.49 0.67
N TYR A 28 -16.31 -14.30 1.24
CA TYR A 28 -15.02 -13.59 1.20
C TYR A 28 -13.89 -14.41 1.84
N GLU A 29 -14.10 -14.98 3.02
CA GLU A 29 -13.11 -15.85 3.69
C GLU A 29 -12.79 -17.11 2.87
N THR A 30 -13.79 -17.66 2.18
CA THR A 30 -13.60 -18.80 1.28
C THR A 30 -12.76 -18.40 0.07
N MET A 31 -13.03 -17.23 -0.52
CA MET A 31 -12.25 -16.70 -1.64
C MET A 31 -10.80 -16.42 -1.25
N LEU A 32 -10.54 -15.86 -0.06
CA LEU A 32 -9.17 -15.70 0.45
C LEU A 32 -8.40 -17.02 0.51
N LYS A 33 -9.02 -18.07 1.07
CA LYS A 33 -8.40 -19.40 1.17
C LYS A 33 -8.19 -20.03 -0.20
N LEU A 34 -9.13 -19.83 -1.12
CA LEU A 34 -9.01 -20.33 -2.48
C LEU A 34 -7.85 -19.63 -3.17
N VAL A 35 -7.86 -18.30 -3.24
CA VAL A 35 -6.80 -17.50 -3.90
C VAL A 35 -5.43 -17.85 -3.34
N GLY A 36 -5.28 -17.95 -2.02
CA GLY A 36 -4.01 -18.30 -1.39
C GLY A 36 -2.90 -17.31 -1.78
N ASP A 37 -1.73 -17.83 -2.13
CA ASP A 37 -0.55 -17.01 -2.46
C ASP A 37 -0.47 -16.61 -3.96
N ARG A 38 -1.57 -16.76 -4.70
CA ARG A 38 -1.62 -16.34 -6.11
C ARG A 38 -1.58 -14.82 -6.22
N PRO A 39 -1.06 -14.26 -7.33
CA PRO A 39 -0.97 -12.81 -7.54
C PRO A 39 -2.35 -12.21 -7.92
N ILE A 40 -3.36 -12.49 -7.09
CA ILE A 40 -4.72 -11.97 -7.22
C ILE A 40 -5.04 -11.26 -5.91
N ARG A 41 -5.22 -9.95 -5.99
CA ARG A 41 -5.56 -9.11 -4.83
C ARG A 41 -7.07 -9.13 -4.61
N LEU A 42 -7.48 -9.21 -3.35
CA LEU A 42 -8.89 -9.17 -2.96
C LEU A 42 -9.21 -7.90 -2.17
N THR A 43 -10.28 -7.22 -2.55
CA THR A 43 -10.86 -6.07 -1.83
C THR A 43 -12.32 -6.34 -1.53
N TYR A 44 -12.75 -6.16 -0.29
CA TYR A 44 -14.09 -6.45 0.18
C TYR A 44 -14.70 -5.27 0.94
N ASP A 45 -15.89 -4.84 0.53
CA ASP A 45 -16.72 -3.86 1.24
C ASP A 45 -18.20 -4.28 1.23
N ARG A 46 -18.71 -4.75 2.38
CA ARG A 46 -20.16 -4.93 2.66
C ARG A 46 -20.95 -5.64 1.56
N GLY A 47 -20.46 -6.80 1.10
CA GLY A 47 -21.11 -7.60 0.07
C GLY A 47 -20.47 -7.51 -1.31
N ASP A 48 -19.67 -6.47 -1.56
CA ASP A 48 -18.95 -6.32 -2.82
C ASP A 48 -17.51 -6.83 -2.68
N LEU A 49 -17.12 -7.78 -3.54
CA LEU A 49 -15.79 -8.37 -3.61
C LEU A 49 -15.15 -8.05 -4.97
N GLU A 50 -14.11 -7.23 -4.97
CA GLU A 50 -13.28 -6.99 -6.15
C GLU A 50 -12.05 -7.93 -6.13
N LEU A 51 -11.82 -8.59 -7.26
CA LEU A 51 -10.60 -9.34 -7.55
C LEU A 51 -9.78 -8.53 -8.55
N MET A 52 -8.48 -8.41 -8.31
CA MET A 52 -7.56 -7.70 -9.19
C MET A 52 -6.34 -8.57 -9.51
N SER A 53 -5.98 -8.66 -10.79
CA SER A 53 -4.68 -9.14 -11.23
C SER A 53 -3.83 -7.93 -11.61
N PRO A 54 -2.78 -7.59 -10.84
CA PRO A 54 -1.89 -6.47 -11.14
C PRO A 54 -1.17 -6.64 -12.49
N SER A 55 -0.82 -5.53 -13.14
CA SER A 55 0.06 -5.51 -14.30
C SER A 55 1.54 -5.58 -13.87
N LEU A 56 2.44 -5.83 -14.82
CA LEU A 56 3.89 -5.76 -14.54
C LEU A 56 4.31 -4.37 -14.07
N GLU A 57 3.79 -3.33 -14.72
CA GLU A 57 4.03 -1.92 -14.37
C GLU A 57 3.58 -1.62 -12.93
N HIS A 58 2.40 -2.12 -12.53
CA HIS A 58 1.94 -1.98 -11.15
C HIS A 58 2.92 -2.61 -10.16
N GLU A 59 3.32 -3.85 -10.41
CA GLU A 59 4.24 -4.57 -9.52
C GLU A 59 5.61 -3.89 -9.44
N GLU A 60 6.10 -3.35 -10.56
CA GLU A 60 7.36 -2.59 -10.58
C GLU A 60 7.28 -1.32 -9.71
N TYR A 61 6.24 -0.51 -9.86
CA TYR A 61 6.06 0.67 -9.02
C TYR A 61 5.86 0.32 -7.54
N ARG A 62 5.09 -0.74 -7.27
CA ARG A 62 4.89 -1.26 -5.92
C ARG A 62 6.21 -1.73 -5.29
N GLU A 63 7.06 -2.43 -6.03
CA GLU A 63 8.39 -2.85 -5.57
C GLU A 63 9.32 -1.67 -5.30
N LEU A 64 9.35 -0.69 -6.21
CA LEU A 64 10.19 0.52 -6.05
C LEU A 64 9.81 1.33 -4.81
N LEU A 65 8.52 1.53 -4.58
CA LEU A 65 8.02 2.23 -3.40
C LEU A 65 8.30 1.44 -2.11
N ASP A 66 8.16 0.11 -2.13
CA ASP A 66 8.48 -0.75 -1.00
C ASP A 66 9.97 -0.68 -0.63
N LEU A 67 10.85 -0.82 -1.63
CA LEU A 67 12.30 -0.71 -1.46
C LEU A 67 12.72 0.67 -0.96
N LEU A 68 12.11 1.74 -1.49
CA LEU A 68 12.41 3.10 -1.07
C LEU A 68 12.10 3.30 0.41
N VAL A 69 10.93 2.87 0.88
CA VAL A 69 10.57 2.99 2.30
C VAL A 69 11.52 2.17 3.18
N TRP A 70 11.85 0.94 2.78
CA TRP A 70 12.82 0.12 3.50
C TRP A 70 14.19 0.77 3.61
N LEU A 71 14.72 1.32 2.51
CA LEU A 71 16.03 1.94 2.47
C LEU A 71 16.07 3.24 3.28
N VAL A 72 15.05 4.08 3.17
CA VAL A 72 14.92 5.30 3.98
C VAL A 72 14.86 4.95 5.46
N ALA A 73 14.00 4.00 5.84
CA ALA A 73 13.89 3.58 7.23
C ALA A 73 15.21 2.99 7.76
N ALA A 74 15.87 2.12 7.00
CA ALA A 74 17.15 1.53 7.39
C ALA A 74 18.27 2.56 7.50
N GLY A 75 18.43 3.44 6.50
CA GLY A 75 19.47 4.45 6.46
C GLY A 75 19.35 5.49 7.58
N LEU A 76 18.12 5.79 7.99
CA LEU A 76 17.82 6.72 9.08
C LEU A 76 17.61 6.04 10.44
N ARG A 77 17.81 4.72 10.51
CA ARG A 77 17.64 3.89 11.72
C ARG A 77 16.25 4.01 12.35
N ILE A 78 15.23 4.16 11.52
CA ILE A 78 13.82 4.14 11.92
C ILE A 78 13.40 2.67 12.03
N PRO A 79 12.98 2.19 13.23
CA PRO A 79 12.45 0.84 13.36
C PRO A 79 11.26 0.65 12.43
N CYS A 80 11.31 -0.39 11.60
CA CYS A 80 10.32 -0.62 10.55
C CYS A 80 10.00 -2.10 10.41
N ARG A 81 8.74 -2.38 10.07
CA ARG A 81 8.29 -3.68 9.61
C ARG A 81 7.29 -3.54 8.47
N GLY A 82 7.64 -4.11 7.32
CA GLY A 82 6.71 -4.30 6.21
C GLY A 82 5.64 -5.36 6.51
N ALA A 83 4.44 -5.14 6.01
CA ALA A 83 3.30 -6.05 6.12
C ALA A 83 2.41 -6.06 4.86
N GLY A 84 2.91 -5.61 3.70
CA GLY A 84 2.18 -5.51 2.42
C GLY A 84 1.64 -6.82 1.83
N LEU A 85 2.09 -7.97 2.32
CA LEU A 85 1.53 -9.28 1.95
C LEU A 85 0.41 -9.74 2.90
N THR A 86 0.02 -8.91 3.87
CA THR A 86 -1.02 -9.25 4.85
C THR A 86 -2.36 -8.70 4.40
N THR A 87 -3.36 -9.56 4.27
CA THR A 87 -4.76 -9.12 4.12
C THR A 87 -5.22 -8.45 5.41
N TRP A 88 -5.45 -7.14 5.37
CA TRP A 88 -6.01 -6.35 6.45
C TRP A 88 -7.52 -6.43 6.44
N ARG A 89 -8.11 -6.90 7.54
CA ARG A 89 -9.55 -7.11 7.61
C ARG A 89 -10.10 -6.90 9.01
N ARG A 90 -11.33 -6.42 9.09
CA ARG A 90 -12.12 -6.32 10.33
C ARG A 90 -13.51 -6.84 10.08
N ARG A 91 -13.85 -7.99 10.67
CA ARG A 91 -15.18 -8.60 10.52
C ARG A 91 -16.26 -7.67 11.07
N ALA A 92 -15.96 -6.97 12.17
CA ALA A 92 -16.87 -5.99 12.77
C ALA A 92 -17.19 -4.80 11.84
N LYS A 93 -16.38 -4.56 10.81
CA LYS A 93 -16.58 -3.50 9.80
C LYS A 93 -17.07 -4.04 8.47
N ASP A 94 -17.20 -5.37 8.33
CA ASP A 94 -17.56 -6.07 7.10
C ASP A 94 -16.70 -5.62 5.90
N ARG A 95 -15.39 -5.47 6.16
CA ARG A 95 -14.41 -4.89 5.24
C ARG A 95 -13.07 -5.60 5.33
N GLY A 96 -12.40 -5.70 4.19
CA GLY A 96 -11.03 -6.18 4.11
C GLY A 96 -10.36 -5.80 2.80
N LEU A 97 -9.04 -5.62 2.81
CA LEU A 97 -8.26 -5.37 1.62
C LEU A 97 -6.83 -5.90 1.77
N GLU A 98 -6.14 -6.01 0.66
CA GLU A 98 -4.69 -6.15 0.58
C GLU A 98 -4.11 -4.84 0.08
N ALA A 99 -3.20 -4.24 0.84
CA ALA A 99 -2.45 -3.06 0.41
C ALA A 99 -1.31 -3.48 -0.53
N ASP A 100 -0.89 -2.59 -1.42
CA ASP A 100 0.24 -2.87 -2.32
C ASP A 100 1.56 -2.94 -1.53
N ALA A 101 1.73 -2.00 -0.59
CA ALA A 101 2.67 -2.11 0.51
C ALA A 101 2.11 -1.47 1.79
N CYS A 102 2.64 -1.84 2.95
CA CYS A 102 2.34 -1.12 4.20
C CYS A 102 3.40 -1.39 5.26
N PHE A 103 3.53 -0.45 6.20
CA PHE A 103 4.63 -0.40 7.14
C PHE A 103 4.15 -0.03 8.54
N TYR A 104 4.64 -0.78 9.53
CA TYR A 104 4.66 -0.37 10.93
C TYR A 104 5.97 0.36 11.19
N LEU A 105 5.87 1.65 11.52
CA LEU A 105 6.97 2.57 11.77
C LEU A 105 6.88 3.03 13.24
N ALA A 106 6.16 4.11 13.53
CA ALA A 106 5.94 4.58 14.91
C ALA A 106 5.28 3.52 15.80
N SER A 107 4.40 2.70 15.23
CA SER A 107 3.72 1.60 15.92
C SER A 107 4.53 0.28 15.95
N PHE A 108 5.73 0.23 15.35
CA PHE A 108 6.60 -0.95 15.34
C PHE A 108 6.78 -1.62 16.72
N PRO A 109 7.02 -0.90 17.83
CA PRO A 109 7.20 -1.53 19.13
C PRO A 109 6.02 -2.42 19.55
N GLN A 110 4.80 -2.04 19.16
CA GLN A 110 3.55 -2.74 19.52
C GLN A 110 3.39 -4.07 18.77
N VAL A 111 4.07 -4.23 17.63
CA VAL A 111 3.96 -5.43 16.77
C VAL A 111 5.26 -6.24 16.65
N SER A 112 6.37 -5.74 17.22
CA SER A 112 7.72 -6.29 17.10
C SER A 112 7.85 -7.79 17.49
N GLY A 113 7.09 -8.26 18.48
CA GLY A 113 7.09 -9.66 18.92
C GLY A 113 6.21 -10.62 18.09
N LYS A 114 5.40 -10.09 17.16
CA LYS A 114 4.35 -10.86 16.49
C LYS A 114 4.84 -11.50 15.19
N ARG A 115 5.35 -12.74 15.22
CA ARG A 115 5.90 -13.36 13.98
C ARG A 115 4.85 -13.94 13.03
N LYS A 116 3.73 -14.49 13.55
CA LYS A 116 2.78 -15.29 12.75
C LYS A 116 1.52 -14.54 12.31
N LYS A 117 1.02 -13.61 13.12
CA LYS A 117 -0.25 -12.91 12.86
C LYS A 117 -0.25 -11.54 13.55
N ILE A 118 -0.76 -10.54 12.84
CA ILE A 118 -1.22 -9.26 13.38
C ILE A 118 -2.74 -9.26 13.26
N ASP A 119 -3.44 -8.88 14.33
CA ASP A 119 -4.89 -8.95 14.41
C ASP A 119 -5.46 -7.55 14.64
N LEU A 120 -6.01 -6.92 13.60
CA LEU A 120 -6.48 -5.53 13.64
C LEU A 120 -7.66 -5.27 14.59
N GLU A 121 -8.25 -6.32 15.19
CA GLU A 121 -9.24 -6.15 16.26
C GLU A 121 -8.58 -5.76 17.60
N VAL A 122 -7.28 -6.05 17.78
CA VAL A 122 -6.53 -5.77 19.02
C VAL A 122 -5.20 -5.04 18.80
N ASP A 123 -4.63 -5.14 17.60
CA ASP A 123 -3.39 -4.51 17.19
C ASP A 123 -3.64 -3.19 16.48
N PRO A 124 -2.67 -2.25 16.53
CA PRO A 124 -2.76 -1.05 15.70
C PRO A 124 -2.78 -1.43 14.21
N PRO A 125 -3.41 -0.60 13.36
CA PRO A 125 -3.19 -0.65 11.92
C PRO A 125 -1.73 -0.28 11.57
N PRO A 126 -1.25 -0.61 10.36
CA PRO A 126 0.04 -0.08 9.88
C PRO A 126 0.00 1.45 9.87
N ASP A 127 1.14 2.09 10.13
CA ASP A 127 1.24 3.57 10.14
C ASP A 127 1.16 4.16 8.74
N LEU A 128 1.67 3.43 7.74
CA LEU A 128 1.69 3.83 6.34
C LEU A 128 1.17 2.67 5.48
N ALA A 129 0.21 2.94 4.61
CA ALA A 129 -0.11 2.09 3.45
C ALA A 129 0.31 2.79 2.15
N ILE A 130 0.62 2.00 1.13
CA ILE A 130 0.94 2.48 -0.22
C ILE A 130 -0.02 1.79 -1.19
N GLU A 131 -0.53 2.59 -2.13
CA GLU A 131 -1.46 2.21 -3.18
C GLU A 131 -0.95 2.69 -4.53
N VAL A 132 -0.82 1.77 -5.48
CA VAL A 132 -0.45 2.01 -6.86
C VAL A 132 -1.72 1.99 -7.72
N GLU A 133 -2.15 3.17 -8.16
CA GLU A 133 -3.44 3.41 -8.82
C GLU A 133 -3.28 3.58 -10.34
N ILE A 134 -2.64 2.62 -11.02
CA ILE A 134 -2.51 2.65 -12.49
C ILE A 134 -3.87 2.47 -13.16
N SER A 135 -4.73 1.61 -12.60
CA SER A 135 -6.15 1.54 -12.98
C SER A 135 -7.07 1.85 -11.80
N ARG A 136 -8.26 2.35 -12.10
CA ARG A 136 -9.26 2.69 -11.08
C ARG A 136 -9.87 1.43 -10.50
N SER A 137 -9.83 1.29 -9.18
CA SER A 137 -10.66 0.32 -8.46
C SER A 137 -12.14 0.72 -8.54
N THR A 138 -13.01 -0.27 -8.59
CA THR A 138 -14.47 -0.09 -8.49
C THR A 138 -14.90 0.19 -7.06
N LEU A 139 -14.12 -0.27 -6.09
CA LEU A 139 -14.37 -0.07 -4.66
C LEU A 139 -13.64 1.15 -4.13
N GLY A 140 -14.29 1.87 -3.22
CA GLY A 140 -13.70 3.00 -2.51
C GLY A 140 -12.66 2.55 -1.48
N ARG A 141 -11.47 2.13 -1.93
CA ARG A 141 -10.39 1.59 -1.07
C ARG A 141 -10.01 2.56 0.05
N MET A 142 -9.98 3.87 -0.20
CA MET A 142 -9.76 4.88 0.85
C MET A 142 -10.81 4.80 1.97
N GLY A 143 -12.07 4.53 1.67
CA GLY A 143 -13.10 4.34 2.69
C GLY A 143 -12.89 3.05 3.51
N ILE A 144 -12.29 2.02 2.91
CA ILE A 144 -11.90 0.81 3.62
C ILE A 144 -10.72 1.10 4.55
N TYR A 145 -9.66 1.74 4.06
CA TYR A 145 -8.52 2.17 4.89
C TYR A 145 -8.95 3.01 6.09
N ALA A 146 -9.86 3.96 5.89
CA ALA A 146 -10.40 4.79 6.96
C ALA A 146 -11.12 3.95 8.02
N ALA A 147 -11.93 2.97 7.62
CA ALA A 147 -12.60 2.06 8.57
C ALA A 147 -11.64 1.09 9.27
N LEU A 148 -10.53 0.75 8.63
CA LEU A 148 -9.43 0.00 9.24
C LEU A 148 -8.55 0.89 10.14
N GLY A 149 -8.68 2.22 10.04
CA GLY A 149 -8.00 3.20 10.89
C GLY A 149 -6.55 3.48 10.48
N VAL A 150 -6.16 3.18 9.24
CA VAL A 150 -4.79 3.43 8.76
C VAL A 150 -4.54 4.96 8.72
N PRO A 151 -3.55 5.49 9.47
CA PRO A 151 -3.44 6.93 9.65
C PRO A 151 -2.89 7.67 8.42
N GLU A 152 -2.12 6.99 7.56
CA GLU A 152 -1.57 7.58 6.33
C GLU A 152 -1.60 6.59 5.15
N VAL A 153 -1.98 7.08 3.97
CA VAL A 153 -1.93 6.33 2.72
C VAL A 153 -1.20 7.16 1.67
N TRP A 154 -0.19 6.56 1.04
CA TRP A 154 0.46 7.12 -0.15
C TRP A 154 -0.21 6.53 -1.39
N ARG A 155 -0.66 7.40 -2.29
CA ARG A 155 -1.33 7.00 -3.55
C ARG A 155 -0.49 7.45 -4.72
N PHE A 156 0.04 6.50 -5.47
CA PHE A 156 0.86 6.75 -6.64
C PHE A 156 0.08 6.35 -7.89
N ASP A 157 -0.21 7.30 -8.79
CA ASP A 157 -1.00 7.05 -10.01
C ASP A 157 -0.14 6.76 -11.24
N GLY A 158 1.14 6.45 -11.04
CA GLY A 158 2.12 6.31 -12.11
C GLY A 158 2.79 7.63 -12.49
N GLU A 159 2.27 8.78 -12.05
CA GLU A 159 2.86 10.10 -12.34
C GLU A 159 3.18 10.91 -11.08
N ALA A 160 2.25 10.97 -10.13
CA ALA A 160 2.35 11.76 -8.94
C ALA A 160 2.07 10.92 -7.69
N LEU A 161 2.72 11.30 -6.59
CA LEU A 161 2.46 10.74 -5.26
C LEU A 161 1.58 11.71 -4.46
N ARG A 162 0.39 11.27 -4.09
CA ARG A 162 -0.46 11.97 -3.12
C ARG A 162 -0.30 11.34 -1.74
N VAL A 163 -0.04 12.18 -0.74
CA VAL A 163 0.02 11.76 0.66
C VAL A 163 -1.30 12.11 1.33
N GLU A 164 -2.03 11.10 1.79
CA GLU A 164 -3.36 11.24 2.39
C GLU A 164 -3.30 10.90 3.88
N GLN A 165 -3.80 11.79 4.74
CA GLN A 165 -3.87 11.55 6.19
C GLN A 165 -5.30 11.42 6.69
N LEU A 166 -5.53 10.42 7.53
CA LEU A 166 -6.83 10.15 8.14
C LEU A 166 -7.15 11.20 9.19
N GLN A 167 -8.29 11.86 9.02
CA GLN A 167 -8.82 12.87 9.91
C GLN A 167 -9.73 12.25 10.99
N ALA A 168 -10.01 13.02 12.04
CA ALA A 168 -10.85 12.58 13.16
C ALA A 168 -12.30 12.26 12.74
N ASP A 169 -12.78 12.84 11.64
CA ASP A 169 -14.11 12.57 11.08
C ASP A 169 -14.18 11.30 10.20
N GLY A 170 -13.05 10.59 10.06
CA GLY A 170 -12.94 9.37 9.27
C GLY A 170 -12.75 9.60 7.76
N THR A 171 -12.45 10.83 7.33
CA THR A 171 -12.09 11.15 5.94
C THR A 171 -10.58 11.28 5.76
N TYR A 172 -10.10 11.18 4.52
CA TYR A 172 -8.71 11.48 4.19
C TYR A 172 -8.58 12.90 3.63
N THR A 173 -7.48 13.56 3.95
CA THR A 173 -7.10 14.85 3.38
C THR A 173 -5.68 14.77 2.86
N THR A 174 -5.47 15.31 1.66
CA THR A 174 -4.14 15.41 1.06
C THR A 174 -3.29 16.41 1.84
N VAL A 175 -2.08 16.03 2.19
CA VAL A 175 -1.10 16.86 2.90
C VAL A 175 0.19 16.99 2.12
N ALA A 176 0.95 18.06 2.39
CA ALA A 176 2.23 18.31 1.71
C ALA A 176 3.36 17.39 2.19
N ASN A 177 3.31 16.95 3.46
CA ASN A 177 4.37 16.14 4.07
C ASN A 177 3.79 14.91 4.74
N SER A 178 4.51 13.79 4.59
CA SER A 178 4.21 12.54 5.28
C SER A 178 4.39 12.71 6.80
N ARG A 179 3.46 12.15 7.58
CA ARG A 179 3.59 11.97 9.02
C ARG A 179 4.66 10.92 9.34
N SER A 180 4.74 9.89 8.52
CA SER A 180 5.70 8.78 8.66
C SER A 180 7.13 9.20 8.31
N PHE A 181 7.28 10.07 7.31
CA PHE A 181 8.56 10.61 6.85
C PHE A 181 8.48 12.14 6.61
N PRO A 182 8.43 12.98 7.67
CA PRO A 182 8.22 14.43 7.52
C PRO A 182 9.30 15.19 6.74
N PHE A 183 10.49 14.60 6.63
CA PHE A 183 11.67 15.13 5.96
C PHE A 183 11.80 14.69 4.50
N LEU A 184 10.86 13.88 4.01
CA LEU A 184 10.84 13.32 2.65
C LEU A 184 9.67 13.93 1.88
N ALA A 185 9.97 14.75 0.87
CA ALA A 185 8.93 15.36 0.05
C ALA A 185 8.35 14.33 -0.96
N PRO A 186 7.04 14.37 -1.27
CA PRO A 186 6.43 13.45 -2.24
C PRO A 186 7.12 13.48 -3.61
N GLU A 187 7.57 14.66 -4.05
CA GLU A 187 8.26 14.85 -5.33
C GLU A 187 9.63 14.16 -5.36
N GLU A 188 10.29 14.01 -4.21
CA GLU A 188 11.55 13.27 -4.12
C GLU A 188 11.32 11.77 -4.24
N VAL A 189 10.20 11.25 -3.70
CA VAL A 189 9.79 9.86 -3.90
C VAL A 189 9.52 9.62 -5.38
N VAL A 190 8.74 10.48 -6.03
CA VAL A 190 8.47 10.40 -7.48
C VAL A 190 9.77 10.46 -8.28
N ARG A 191 10.70 11.37 -7.94
CA ARG A 191 12.01 11.46 -8.60
C ARG A 191 12.78 10.15 -8.56
N TRP A 192 12.79 9.46 -7.41
CA TRP A 192 13.48 8.18 -7.27
C TRP A 192 12.80 7.05 -8.03
N VAL A 193 11.46 7.01 -8.04
CA VAL A 193 10.69 6.05 -8.84
C VAL A 193 10.95 6.27 -10.33
N ARG A 194 10.99 7.52 -10.80
CA ARG A 194 11.31 7.84 -12.21
C ARG A 194 12.77 7.54 -12.57
N LEU A 195 13.71 7.81 -11.68
CA LEU A 195 15.11 7.50 -11.92
C LEU A 195 15.33 5.99 -12.16
N ALA A 196 14.56 5.14 -11.46
CA ALA A 196 14.58 3.70 -11.65
C ALA A 196 14.18 3.24 -13.07
N GLU A 197 13.40 4.04 -13.81
CA GLU A 197 13.04 3.74 -15.21
C GLU A 197 14.21 3.98 -16.17
N THR A 198 15.22 4.74 -15.74
CA THR A 198 16.41 5.10 -16.54
C THR A 198 17.65 4.29 -16.20
N ILE A 199 17.63 3.53 -15.10
CA ILE A 199 18.75 2.72 -14.63
C ILE A 199 18.40 1.24 -14.82
N GLU A 200 19.08 0.57 -15.75
CA GLU A 200 18.85 -0.85 -16.03
C GLU A 200 19.29 -1.77 -14.87
N ASP A 201 20.42 -1.46 -14.21
CA ASP A 201 20.89 -2.21 -13.03
C ASP A 201 20.17 -1.75 -11.76
N ARG A 202 19.21 -2.55 -11.28
CA ARG A 202 18.52 -2.28 -10.01
C ARG A 202 19.51 -2.16 -8.83
N GLY A 203 20.63 -2.88 -8.86
CA GLY A 203 21.69 -2.75 -7.85
C GLY A 203 22.35 -1.38 -7.84
N GLU A 204 22.52 -0.75 -9.00
CA GLU A 204 23.03 0.61 -9.13
C GLU A 204 22.04 1.61 -8.53
N TRP A 205 20.75 1.49 -8.88
CA TRP A 205 19.71 2.34 -8.30
C TRP A 205 19.69 2.26 -6.76
N LEU A 206 19.80 1.06 -6.19
CA LEU A 206 19.86 0.85 -4.73
C LEU A 206 21.05 1.58 -4.10
N ARG A 207 22.25 1.49 -4.71
CA ARG A 207 23.45 2.17 -4.21
C ARG A 207 23.30 3.69 -4.26
N GLN A 208 22.81 4.24 -5.38
CA GLN A 208 22.59 5.68 -5.52
C GLN A 208 21.56 6.20 -4.51
N LEU A 209 20.48 5.46 -4.28
CA LEU A 209 19.46 5.80 -3.28
C LEU A 209 20.06 5.79 -1.85
N GLN A 210 20.88 4.79 -1.52
CA GLN A 210 21.58 4.72 -0.24
C GLN A 210 22.56 5.88 -0.04
N ASP A 211 23.30 6.26 -1.08
CA ASP A 211 24.22 7.40 -1.05
C ASP A 211 23.46 8.70 -0.82
N TRP A 212 22.37 8.95 -1.54
CA TRP A 212 21.52 10.11 -1.32
C TRP A 212 20.87 10.14 0.07
N ILE A 213 20.41 8.99 0.59
CA ILE A 213 19.89 8.92 1.96
C ILE A 213 20.96 9.36 2.97
N ARG A 214 22.21 8.89 2.79
CA ARG A 214 23.33 9.22 3.68
C ARG A 214 23.77 10.67 3.56
N GLU A 215 23.84 11.20 2.35
CA GLU A 215 24.49 12.47 2.04
C GLU A 215 23.53 13.66 2.05
N GLU A 216 22.24 13.42 1.79
CA GLU A 216 21.25 14.48 1.66
C GLU A 216 20.08 14.35 2.63
N LEU A 217 19.53 13.14 2.81
CA LEU A 217 18.35 12.95 3.66
C LEU A 217 18.72 12.95 5.14
N ALA A 218 19.76 12.21 5.53
CA ALA A 218 20.19 12.09 6.92
C ALA A 218 20.64 13.43 7.54
N PRO A 219 21.38 14.31 6.83
CA PRO A 219 21.72 15.63 7.38
C PRO A 219 20.51 16.51 7.72
N ARG A 220 19.36 16.34 7.06
CA ARG A 220 18.13 17.09 7.38
C ARG A 220 17.62 16.82 8.80
N LEU A 221 17.96 15.67 9.37
CA LEU A 221 17.59 15.29 10.74
C LEU A 221 18.57 15.80 11.81
N GLY A 222 19.79 16.18 11.41
CA GLY A 222 20.84 16.63 12.32
C GLY A 222 21.01 18.15 12.41
N GLY A 223 20.27 18.92 11.60
CA GLY A 223 20.38 20.38 11.50
C GLY A 223 19.32 21.19 12.26
N GLY A 224 18.61 20.58 13.21
CA GLY A 224 17.56 21.22 14.03
C GLY A 224 18.00 21.49 15.47
#